data_AF-A0AAE7NMS7-F1
#
_entry.id   AF-A0AAE7NMS7-F1
#
_cell.length_a   1.000
_cell.length_b   1.000
_cell.length_c   1.000
_cell.angle_alpha   90.00
_cell.angle_beta   90.00
_cell.angle_gamma   90.00
#
_symmetry.space_group_name_H-M   'P 1'
#
loop_
_entity.id
_entity.type
_entity.pdbx_description
1 polymer ?
#
loop_
_entity_poly.entity_id
_entity_poly.type
_entity_poly.pdbx_seq_one_letter_code
_entity_poly.pdbx_strand_id
1 'polypeptide(L)'
;MRCQRPAPALVPCARSSVEPVGAGARRRGMTQTEPSAEQQIGEFIASAAKQPLLDAAFELWRWRYRLNSIKGRPTAEEVRINRTLTPQQMSEKYRYDRDHAHEGPMFGYLKRAHPRADDDAIRRAIITAVKFEDATFEHFNWNGDFWECVVRAVARAAARYPDFLDTTYRDARNNVAYYYK
;
A
#
# COMPACT_ATOMS: atom_id res chain seq x y z
N MET A 1 17.86 51.99 -33.90
CA MET A 1 16.58 52.15 -33.18
C MET A 1 16.85 51.86 -31.70
N ARG A 2 17.20 52.86 -30.86
CA ARG A 2 16.31 53.62 -29.93
C ARG A 2 15.21 52.74 -29.31
N CYS A 3 15.35 52.34 -28.05
CA CYS A 3 14.95 53.02 -26.79
C CYS A 3 13.62 52.40 -26.29
N GLN A 4 13.58 51.70 -25.16
CA GLN A 4 13.39 52.17 -23.77
C GLN A 4 12.01 51.74 -23.23
N ARG A 5 12.00 51.04 -22.08
CA ARG A 5 10.90 51.03 -21.09
C ARG A 5 10.81 52.44 -20.46
N PRO A 6 9.66 52.93 -19.92
CA PRO A 6 9.04 52.38 -18.69
C PRO A 6 7.50 52.57 -18.53
N ALA A 7 6.93 52.03 -17.44
CA ALA A 7 5.59 52.34 -16.91
C ALA A 7 5.60 53.67 -16.13
N PRO A 8 4.44 54.34 -15.89
CA PRO A 8 3.76 54.17 -14.58
C PRO A 8 2.22 54.31 -14.60
N ALA A 9 1.62 53.96 -13.45
CA ALA A 9 0.19 54.01 -13.11
C ALA A 9 -0.37 55.43 -12.91
N LEU A 10 -1.70 55.59 -12.96
CA LEU A 10 -2.54 56.42 -12.05
C LEU A 10 -4.06 56.16 -12.27
N VAL A 11 -4.82 56.29 -11.18
CA VAL A 11 -6.22 55.88 -10.91
C VAL A 11 -7.19 57.08 -11.11
N PRO A 12 -8.51 56.92 -11.40
CA PRO A 12 -9.50 57.11 -10.33
C PRO A 12 -10.81 56.26 -10.42
N CYS A 13 -11.42 56.16 -9.25
CA CYS A 13 -12.71 55.59 -8.85
C CYS A 13 -13.94 56.17 -9.58
N ALA A 14 -14.94 55.34 -9.92
CA ALA A 14 -16.36 55.74 -9.93
C ALA A 14 -17.29 54.51 -9.87
N ARG A 15 -18.27 54.58 -8.96
CA ARG A 15 -19.34 53.60 -8.70
C ARG A 15 -20.33 53.53 -9.86
N SER A 16 -20.83 52.35 -10.20
CA SER A 16 -22.24 52.21 -10.56
C SER A 16 -22.76 50.84 -10.15
N SER A 17 -23.86 50.90 -9.42
CA SER A 17 -24.56 49.85 -8.71
C SER A 17 -25.44 49.04 -9.67
N VAL A 18 -25.35 47.71 -9.65
CA VAL A 18 -26.50 46.84 -9.95
C VAL A 18 -26.34 45.53 -9.15
N GLU A 19 -27.08 45.40 -8.06
CA GLU A 19 -27.67 44.14 -7.62
C GLU A 19 -29.18 44.26 -7.92
N PRO A 20 -29.97 43.19 -8.16
CA PRO A 20 -29.85 41.90 -7.45
C PRO A 20 -30.25 40.64 -8.25
N VAL A 21 -30.24 39.52 -7.51
CA VAL A 21 -31.02 38.27 -7.70
C VAL A 21 -30.38 37.18 -8.57
N GLY A 22 -29.69 36.28 -7.89
CA GLY A 22 -29.39 34.92 -8.34
C GLY A 22 -29.18 34.02 -7.12
N ALA A 23 -30.28 33.54 -6.55
CA ALA A 23 -30.28 32.56 -5.49
C ALA A 23 -29.51 31.30 -5.90
N GLY A 24 -28.78 30.73 -4.94
CA GLY A 24 -28.53 29.29 -4.93
C GLY A 24 -27.22 28.83 -5.55
N ALA A 25 -26.12 29.06 -4.84
CA ALA A 25 -25.09 28.03 -4.73
C ALA A 25 -24.45 28.13 -3.36
N ARG A 26 -25.08 27.48 -2.37
CA ARG A 26 -24.32 26.97 -1.23
C ARG A 26 -23.16 26.20 -1.85
N ARG A 27 -21.93 26.70 -1.72
CA ARG A 27 -20.76 25.83 -1.81
C ARG A 27 -20.99 24.79 -0.72
N ARG A 28 -21.54 23.62 -1.10
CA ARG A 28 -21.38 22.40 -0.32
C ARG A 28 -19.87 22.28 -0.20
N GLY A 29 -19.33 22.66 0.96
CA GLY A 29 -18.02 22.19 1.34
C GLY A 29 -18.09 20.68 1.13
N MET A 30 -17.26 20.17 0.23
CA MET A 30 -16.91 18.75 0.29
C MET A 30 -16.14 18.59 1.59
N THR A 31 -16.83 18.48 2.71
CA THR A 31 -16.33 17.70 3.83
C THR A 31 -16.47 16.25 3.41
N GLN A 32 -15.65 15.82 2.43
CA GLN A 32 -15.20 14.45 2.45
C GLN A 32 -14.28 14.39 3.66
N THR A 33 -14.85 14.08 4.82
CA THR A 33 -14.06 13.66 5.97
C THR A 33 -13.25 12.49 5.48
N GLU A 34 -11.92 12.63 5.44
CA GLU A 34 -11.05 11.51 5.08
C GLU A 34 -11.43 10.31 5.96
N PRO A 35 -11.58 9.11 5.38
CA PRO A 35 -11.97 7.94 6.13
C PRO A 35 -10.97 7.73 7.28
N SER A 36 -11.49 7.46 8.47
CA SER A 36 -10.66 7.23 9.65
C SER A 36 -9.71 6.06 9.41
N ALA A 37 -8.62 5.97 10.18
CA ALA A 37 -7.68 4.85 10.10
C ALA A 37 -8.39 3.48 10.22
N GLU A 38 -9.39 3.38 11.10
CA GLU A 38 -10.18 2.16 11.29
C GLU A 38 -11.09 1.87 10.09
N GLN A 39 -11.65 2.90 9.44
CA GLN A 39 -12.43 2.72 8.21
C GLN A 39 -11.54 2.22 7.07
N GLN A 40 -10.36 2.82 6.88
CA GLN A 40 -9.40 2.37 5.87
C GLN A 40 -8.94 0.94 6.13
N ILE A 41 -8.58 0.60 7.37
CA ILE A 41 -8.23 -0.79 7.75
C ILE A 41 -9.42 -1.73 7.51
N GLY A 42 -10.63 -1.29 7.85
CA GLY A 42 -11.86 -2.04 7.63
C GLY A 42 -12.10 -2.37 6.16
N GLU A 43 -11.76 -1.48 5.22
CA GLU A 43 -11.85 -1.74 3.78
C GLU A 43 -10.92 -2.86 3.33
N PHE A 44 -9.66 -2.88 3.79
CA PHE A 44 -8.72 -3.97 3.50
C PHE A 44 -9.23 -5.30 4.06
N ILE A 45 -9.73 -5.30 5.30
CA ILE A 45 -10.26 -6.50 5.95
C ILE A 45 -11.52 -7.01 5.23
N ALA A 46 -12.42 -6.11 4.83
CA ALA A 46 -13.64 -6.45 4.11
C ALA A 46 -13.36 -6.98 2.69
N SER A 47 -12.29 -6.51 2.05
CA SER A 47 -11.80 -7.06 0.78
C SER A 47 -11.26 -8.48 0.99
N ALA A 48 -10.36 -8.66 1.95
CA ALA A 48 -9.76 -9.95 2.28
C ALA A 48 -10.79 -11.01 2.74
N ALA A 49 -11.85 -10.60 3.42
CA ALA A 49 -12.93 -11.49 3.86
C ALA A 49 -13.71 -12.15 2.70
N LYS A 50 -13.62 -11.60 1.47
CA LYS A 50 -14.27 -12.15 0.28
C LYS A 50 -13.44 -13.26 -0.38
N GLN A 51 -12.17 -13.39 0.01
CA GLN A 51 -11.24 -14.34 -0.59
C GLN A 51 -11.07 -15.58 0.31
N PRO A 52 -10.66 -16.73 -0.24
CA PRO A 52 -10.21 -17.85 0.58
C PRO A 52 -9.08 -17.43 1.53
N LEU A 53 -8.93 -18.14 2.66
CA LEU A 53 -8.03 -17.76 3.74
C LEU A 53 -6.58 -17.48 3.27
N LEU A 54 -6.07 -18.31 2.36
CA LEU A 54 -4.69 -18.21 1.87
C LEU A 54 -4.51 -16.96 0.97
N ASP A 55 -5.44 -16.71 0.06
CA ASP A 55 -5.43 -15.53 -0.80
C ASP A 55 -5.65 -14.24 -0.01
N ALA A 56 -6.55 -14.27 0.98
CA ALA A 56 -6.77 -13.19 1.93
C ALA A 56 -5.48 -12.82 2.69
N ALA A 57 -4.70 -13.84 3.10
CA ALA A 57 -3.42 -13.62 3.74
C ALA A 57 -2.43 -12.90 2.81
N PHE A 58 -2.35 -13.32 1.54
CA PHE A 58 -1.50 -12.67 0.56
C PHE A 58 -1.94 -11.25 0.21
N GLU A 59 -3.25 -11.01 0.07
CA GLU A 59 -3.80 -9.66 -0.17
C GLU A 59 -3.41 -8.70 0.96
N LEU A 60 -3.61 -9.10 2.22
CA LEU A 60 -3.23 -8.26 3.35
C LEU A 60 -1.70 -8.08 3.41
N TRP A 61 -0.93 -9.12 3.09
CA TRP A 61 0.53 -9.09 3.14
C TRP A 61 1.14 -8.13 2.11
N ARG A 62 0.64 -8.10 0.87
CA ARG A 62 1.11 -7.15 -0.15
C ARG A 62 0.80 -5.70 0.21
N TRP A 63 -0.26 -5.47 0.99
CA TRP A 63 -0.63 -4.14 1.49
C TRP A 63 0.03 -3.76 2.84
N ARG A 64 0.91 -4.59 3.40
CA ARG A 64 1.51 -4.39 4.74
C ARG A 64 2.09 -3.00 4.96
N TYR A 65 2.78 -2.42 3.97
CA TYR A 65 3.36 -1.08 4.12
C TYR A 65 2.29 0.01 4.19
N ARG A 66 1.20 -0.14 3.43
CA ARG A 66 0.05 0.76 3.51
C ARG A 66 -0.66 0.61 4.86
N LEU A 67 -0.90 -0.62 5.29
CA LEU A 67 -1.51 -0.91 6.60
C LEU A 67 -0.67 -0.34 7.76
N ASN A 68 0.66 -0.46 7.68
CA ASN A 68 1.58 0.14 8.66
C ASN A 68 1.49 1.66 8.65
N SER A 69 1.41 2.29 7.46
CA SER A 69 1.29 3.76 7.35
C SER A 69 -0.03 4.31 7.92
N ILE A 70 -1.12 3.53 7.87
CA ILE A 70 -2.43 3.91 8.41
C ILE A 70 -2.43 3.87 9.94
N LYS A 71 -1.72 2.90 10.54
CA LYS A 71 -1.58 2.79 12.00
C LYS A 71 -0.74 3.90 12.63
N GLY A 72 0.04 4.62 11.83
CA GLY A 72 0.79 5.80 12.27
C GLY A 72 2.18 5.88 11.64
N ARG A 73 2.81 7.04 11.78
CA ARG A 73 4.23 7.20 11.41
C ARG A 73 5.10 6.52 12.48
N PRO A 74 6.27 5.96 12.08
CA PRO A 74 7.27 5.54 13.05
C PRO A 74 7.57 6.67 14.03
N THR A 75 7.72 6.33 15.31
CA THR A 75 8.11 7.26 16.37
C THR A 75 9.48 7.85 16.08
N ALA A 76 9.78 9.03 16.63
CA ALA A 76 11.10 9.65 16.49
C ALA A 76 12.23 8.74 16.98
N GLU A 77 11.94 7.90 17.98
CA GLU A 77 12.84 6.88 18.50
C GLU A 77 13.11 5.78 17.47
N GLU A 78 12.08 5.18 16.90
CA GLU A 78 12.23 4.15 15.86
C GLU A 78 12.96 4.70 14.63
N VAL A 79 12.70 5.94 14.24
CA VAL A 79 13.44 6.61 13.15
C VAL A 79 14.91 6.76 13.51
N ARG A 80 15.23 7.19 14.75
CA ARG A 80 16.62 7.35 15.19
C ARG A 80 17.35 6.00 15.22
N ILE A 81 16.74 4.97 15.79
CA ILE A 81 17.28 3.61 15.82
C ILE A 81 17.52 3.12 14.40
N ASN A 82 16.52 3.18 13.52
CA ASN A 82 16.63 2.70 12.13
C ASN A 82 17.73 3.41 11.34
N ARG A 83 17.99 4.71 11.60
CA ARG A 83 19.07 5.47 10.96
C ARG A 83 20.47 5.03 11.38
N THR A 84 20.60 4.35 12.52
CA THR A 84 21.88 3.84 13.03
C THR A 84 22.18 2.40 12.60
N LEU A 85 21.22 1.70 12.01
CA LEU A 85 21.39 0.31 11.58
C LEU A 85 22.27 0.22 10.33
N THR A 86 23.23 -0.70 10.35
CA THR A 86 23.99 -1.06 9.14
C THR A 86 23.09 -1.77 8.12
N PRO A 87 23.48 -1.87 6.84
CA PRO A 87 22.73 -2.64 5.84
C PRO A 87 22.49 -4.10 6.27
N GLN A 88 23.45 -4.71 6.97
CA GLN A 88 23.30 -6.06 7.50
C GLN A 88 22.22 -6.12 8.59
N GLN A 89 22.28 -5.22 9.58
CA GLN A 89 21.28 -5.16 10.66
C GLN A 89 19.89 -4.83 10.13
N MET A 90 19.80 -3.97 9.12
CA MET A 90 18.56 -3.72 8.39
C MET A 90 18.05 -5.01 7.73
N SER A 91 18.91 -5.77 7.05
CA SER A 91 18.53 -7.06 6.44
C SER A 91 18.05 -8.07 7.47
N GLU A 92 18.75 -8.19 8.61
CA GLU A 92 18.38 -9.08 9.72
C GLU A 92 17.04 -8.69 10.32
N LYS A 93 16.81 -7.38 10.55
CA LYS A 93 15.51 -6.87 10.99
C LYS A 93 14.40 -7.20 9.99
N TYR A 94 14.64 -6.99 8.69
CA TYR A 94 13.65 -7.32 7.66
C TYR A 94 13.33 -8.81 7.61
N ARG A 95 14.34 -9.69 7.75
CA ARG A 95 14.10 -11.15 7.82
C ARG A 95 13.30 -11.51 9.05
N TYR A 96 13.67 -10.97 10.22
CA TYR A 96 12.95 -11.18 11.47
C TYR A 96 11.47 -10.78 11.37
N ASP A 97 11.18 -9.59 10.84
CA ASP A 97 9.81 -9.07 10.65
C ASP A 97 8.98 -9.99 9.73
N ARG A 98 9.61 -10.61 8.73
CA ARG A 98 8.96 -11.56 7.82
C ARG A 98 8.72 -12.90 8.48
N ASP A 99 9.72 -13.46 9.16
CA ASP A 99 9.62 -14.75 9.85
C ASP A 99 8.54 -14.73 10.95
N HIS A 100 8.39 -13.59 11.64
CA HIS A 100 7.43 -13.40 12.72
C HIS A 100 6.16 -12.65 12.28
N ALA A 101 5.91 -12.53 10.98
CA ALA A 101 4.72 -11.84 10.45
C ALA A 101 3.41 -12.38 11.03
N HIS A 102 3.36 -13.68 11.29
CA HIS A 102 2.21 -14.40 11.85
C HIS A 102 1.96 -14.14 13.35
N GLU A 103 2.90 -13.51 14.04
CA GLU A 103 2.78 -13.07 15.44
C GLU A 103 2.42 -11.57 15.54
N GLY A 104 2.60 -10.84 14.43
CA GLY A 104 2.36 -9.41 14.34
C GLY A 104 0.91 -9.01 13.98
N PRO A 105 0.70 -7.74 13.58
CA PRO A 105 -0.61 -7.20 13.24
C PRO A 105 -1.39 -7.96 12.16
N MET A 106 -0.67 -8.67 11.28
CA MET A 106 -1.26 -9.49 10.21
C MET A 106 -2.19 -10.57 10.75
N PHE A 107 -1.85 -11.19 11.89
CA PHE A 107 -2.72 -12.18 12.54
C PHE A 107 -4.08 -11.57 12.89
N GLY A 108 -4.06 -10.40 13.53
CA GLY A 108 -5.28 -9.69 13.91
C GLY A 108 -6.14 -9.29 12.71
N TYR A 109 -5.52 -8.82 11.62
CA TYR A 109 -6.25 -8.48 10.40
C TYR A 109 -6.89 -9.71 9.75
N LEU A 110 -6.14 -10.81 9.62
CA LEU A 110 -6.64 -12.03 8.99
C LEU A 110 -7.71 -12.70 9.87
N LYS A 111 -7.57 -12.69 11.20
CA LYS A 111 -8.61 -13.17 12.13
C LYS A 111 -9.90 -12.36 12.02
N ARG A 112 -9.81 -11.04 11.84
CA ARG A 112 -10.98 -10.19 11.61
C ARG A 112 -11.66 -10.48 10.26
N ALA A 113 -10.88 -10.79 9.22
CA ALA A 113 -11.42 -11.17 7.91
C ALA A 113 -12.04 -12.58 7.93
N HIS A 114 -11.44 -13.51 8.69
CA HIS A 114 -11.82 -14.91 8.78
C HIS A 114 -12.04 -15.35 10.24
N PRO A 115 -13.10 -14.87 10.92
CA PRO A 115 -13.28 -15.08 12.35
C PRO A 115 -13.49 -16.54 12.76
N ARG A 116 -13.94 -17.39 11.83
CA ARG A 116 -14.17 -18.82 12.02
C ARG A 116 -12.94 -19.68 11.72
N ALA A 117 -11.89 -19.10 11.12
CA ALA A 117 -10.66 -19.85 10.87
C ALA A 117 -9.94 -20.10 12.19
N ASP A 118 -9.42 -21.32 12.32
CA ASP A 118 -8.55 -21.71 13.43
C ASP A 118 -7.27 -20.87 13.45
N ASP A 119 -6.74 -20.63 14.65
CA ASP A 119 -5.57 -19.77 14.83
C ASP A 119 -4.32 -20.34 14.15
N ASP A 120 -4.15 -21.67 14.15
CA ASP A 120 -3.02 -22.29 13.45
C ASP A 120 -3.21 -22.25 11.94
N ALA A 121 -4.45 -22.33 11.44
CA ALA A 121 -4.74 -22.13 10.03
C ALA A 121 -4.38 -20.69 9.59
N ILE A 122 -4.68 -19.69 10.42
CA ILE A 122 -4.31 -18.28 10.19
C ILE A 122 -2.79 -18.11 10.18
N ARG A 123 -2.07 -18.65 11.18
CA ARG A 123 -0.60 -18.58 11.23
C ARG A 123 0.01 -19.22 9.99
N ARG A 124 -0.45 -20.42 9.61
CA ARG A 124 0.02 -21.12 8.41
C ARG A 124 -0.25 -20.32 7.15
N ALA A 125 -1.44 -19.75 6.98
CA ALA A 125 -1.77 -18.94 5.81
C ALA A 125 -0.85 -17.71 5.67
N ILE A 126 -0.55 -17.02 6.78
CA ILE A 126 0.39 -15.88 6.78
C ILE A 126 1.80 -16.35 6.41
N ILE A 127 2.31 -17.41 7.05
CA ILE A 127 3.64 -17.97 6.74
C ILE A 127 3.73 -18.36 5.26
N THR A 128 2.71 -19.03 4.72
CA THR A 128 2.68 -19.43 3.31
C THR A 128 2.67 -18.22 2.38
N ALA A 129 1.88 -17.18 2.67
CA ALA A 129 1.85 -15.95 1.88
C ALA A 129 3.21 -15.22 1.86
N VAL A 130 3.90 -15.14 3.01
CA VAL A 130 5.24 -14.55 3.13
C VAL A 130 6.25 -15.34 2.30
N LYS A 131 6.29 -16.67 2.47
CA LYS A 131 7.22 -17.55 1.74
C LYS A 131 6.97 -17.56 0.25
N PHE A 132 5.71 -17.47 -0.18
CA PHE A 132 5.37 -17.31 -1.59
C PHE A 132 5.95 -16.01 -2.15
N GLU A 133 5.78 -14.86 -1.47
CA GLU A 133 6.40 -13.61 -1.90
C GLU A 133 7.93 -13.71 -1.96
N ASP A 134 8.57 -14.30 -0.94
CA ASP A 134 10.02 -14.53 -0.95
C ASP A 134 10.47 -15.35 -2.16
N ALA A 135 9.76 -16.42 -2.49
CA ALA A 135 10.06 -17.23 -3.66
C ALA A 135 9.90 -16.45 -4.97
N THR A 136 8.95 -15.50 -5.06
CA THR A 136 8.84 -14.63 -6.23
C THR A 136 10.06 -13.71 -6.38
N PHE A 137 10.60 -13.20 -5.29
CA PHE A 137 11.80 -12.33 -5.31
C PHE A 137 13.08 -13.13 -5.55
N GLU A 138 13.21 -14.32 -4.94
CA GLU A 138 14.33 -15.24 -5.17
C GLU A 138 14.45 -15.64 -6.66
N HIS A 139 13.31 -15.84 -7.33
CA HIS A 139 13.28 -16.23 -8.73
C HIS A 139 13.33 -15.06 -9.71
N PHE A 140 13.25 -13.82 -9.22
CA PHE A 140 13.39 -12.66 -10.07
C PHE A 140 14.85 -12.47 -10.48
N ASN A 141 15.09 -12.47 -11.79
CA ASN A 141 16.38 -12.15 -12.38
C ASN A 141 16.09 -11.33 -13.63
N TRP A 142 16.55 -10.09 -13.66
CA TRP A 142 16.31 -9.18 -14.78
C TRP A 142 17.28 -9.47 -15.93
N ASN A 143 16.83 -10.31 -16.86
CA ASN A 143 17.60 -10.73 -18.03
C ASN A 143 16.75 -10.75 -19.31
N GLY A 144 16.47 -9.56 -19.86
CA GLY A 144 15.65 -9.40 -21.06
C GLY A 144 14.42 -8.53 -20.79
N ASP A 145 13.28 -8.91 -21.35
CA ASP A 145 12.03 -8.19 -21.13
C ASP A 145 11.63 -8.25 -19.64
N PHE A 146 11.42 -7.07 -19.05
CA PHE A 146 11.15 -6.93 -17.63
C PHE A 146 9.88 -7.69 -17.22
N TRP A 147 8.81 -7.58 -18.00
CA TRP A 147 7.54 -8.21 -17.65
C TRP A 147 7.61 -9.72 -17.80
N GLU A 148 8.29 -10.23 -18.83
CA GLU A 148 8.57 -11.66 -18.95
C GLU A 148 9.37 -12.19 -17.75
N CYS A 149 10.34 -11.41 -17.25
CA CYS A 149 11.09 -11.77 -16.04
C CYS A 149 10.18 -11.85 -14.81
N VAL A 150 9.26 -10.89 -14.64
CA VAL A 150 8.24 -10.90 -13.58
C VAL A 150 7.34 -12.13 -13.68
N VAL A 151 6.76 -12.39 -14.86
CA VAL A 151 5.85 -13.52 -15.09
C VAL A 151 6.56 -14.84 -14.79
N ARG A 152 7.80 -15.01 -15.25
CA ARG A 152 8.60 -16.21 -15.02
C ARG A 152 8.92 -16.42 -13.54
N ALA A 153 9.26 -15.35 -12.82
CA ALA A 153 9.54 -15.43 -11.38
C ALA A 153 8.32 -15.92 -10.60
N VAL A 154 7.13 -15.34 -10.89
CA VAL A 154 5.87 -15.76 -10.26
C VAL A 154 5.48 -17.17 -10.68
N ALA A 155 5.67 -17.57 -11.93
CA ALA A 155 5.35 -18.93 -12.38
C ALA A 155 6.20 -19.99 -11.66
N ARG A 156 7.49 -19.71 -11.40
CA ARG A 156 8.37 -20.60 -10.64
C ARG A 156 7.94 -20.70 -9.18
N ALA A 157 7.55 -19.58 -8.56
CA ALA A 157 7.01 -19.59 -7.21
C ALA A 157 5.68 -20.33 -7.12
N ALA A 158 4.77 -20.11 -8.09
CA ALA A 158 3.47 -20.79 -8.17
C ALA A 158 3.59 -22.32 -8.26
N ALA A 159 4.63 -22.84 -8.93
CA ALA A 159 4.90 -24.28 -8.96
C ALA A 159 5.21 -24.87 -7.56
N ARG A 160 5.72 -24.06 -6.63
CA ARG A 160 5.96 -24.46 -5.22
C ARG A 160 4.76 -24.17 -4.31
N TYR A 161 3.90 -23.23 -4.69
CA TYR A 161 2.74 -22.78 -3.93
C TYR A 161 1.50 -22.76 -4.82
N PRO A 162 0.93 -23.93 -5.18
CA PRO A 162 -0.13 -24.05 -6.20
C PRO A 162 -1.54 -23.70 -5.69
N ASP A 163 -1.70 -23.50 -4.39
CA ASP A 163 -3.02 -23.39 -3.74
C ASP A 163 -3.62 -21.97 -3.76
N PHE A 164 -2.96 -21.01 -4.43
CA PHE A 164 -3.49 -19.66 -4.61
C PHE A 164 -4.38 -19.58 -5.85
N LEU A 165 -5.29 -18.61 -5.85
CA LEU A 165 -6.12 -18.29 -7.01
C LEU A 165 -5.30 -17.65 -8.14
N ASP A 166 -5.79 -17.80 -9.38
CA ASP A 166 -5.22 -17.12 -10.56
C ASP A 166 -5.14 -15.60 -10.42
N THR A 167 -6.13 -15.00 -9.72
CA THR A 167 -6.12 -13.57 -9.39
C THR A 167 -4.98 -13.21 -8.46
N THR A 168 -4.65 -14.09 -7.51
CA THR A 168 -3.55 -13.88 -6.57
C THR A 168 -2.20 -13.97 -7.27
N TYR A 169 -2.00 -14.91 -8.20
CA TYR A 169 -0.80 -14.93 -9.03
C TYR A 169 -0.67 -13.69 -9.92
N ARG A 170 -1.78 -13.17 -10.44
CA ARG A 170 -1.78 -11.90 -11.18
C ARG A 170 -1.37 -10.72 -10.30
N ASP A 171 -1.93 -10.63 -9.10
CA ASP A 171 -1.56 -9.60 -8.12
C ASP A 171 -0.09 -9.72 -7.68
N ALA A 172 0.42 -10.94 -7.55
CA ALA A 172 1.83 -11.18 -7.24
C ALA A 172 2.76 -10.63 -8.34
N ARG A 173 2.40 -10.75 -9.62
CA ARG A 173 3.17 -10.14 -10.72
C ARG A 173 3.23 -8.63 -10.58
N ASN A 174 2.10 -7.98 -10.28
CA ASN A 174 2.06 -6.54 -10.05
C ASN A 174 2.91 -6.14 -8.84
N ASN A 175 2.89 -6.96 -7.78
CA ASN A 175 3.70 -6.75 -6.59
C ASN A 175 5.20 -6.81 -6.92
N VAL A 176 5.67 -7.87 -7.58
CA VAL A 176 7.08 -8.00 -8.01
C VAL A 176 7.49 -6.82 -8.90
N ALA A 177 6.65 -6.46 -9.86
CA ALA A 177 6.91 -5.32 -10.74
C ALA A 177 7.05 -4.00 -9.98
N TYR A 178 6.30 -3.80 -8.89
CA TYR A 178 6.41 -2.61 -8.04
C TYR A 178 7.72 -2.55 -7.24
N TYR A 179 8.28 -3.68 -6.80
CA TYR A 179 9.55 -3.68 -6.04
C TYR A 179 10.79 -3.47 -6.90
N TYR A 180 10.75 -3.87 -8.18
CA TYR A 180 11.92 -3.85 -9.07
C TYR A 180 11.84 -2.80 -10.18
N LYS A 181 10.85 -1.91 -10.13
CA LYS A 181 10.71 -0.77 -11.04
C LYS A 181 11.09 0.54 -10.34
#